data_AF-A0A932Q2A2-F1
#
_entry.id   AF-A0A932Q2A2-F1
#
_cell.length_a   1.000
_cell.length_b   1.000
_cell.length_c   1.000
_cell.angle_alpha   90.00
_cell.angle_beta   90.00
_cell.angle_gamma   90.00
#
_symmetry.space_group_name_H-M   'P 1'
#
loop_
_entity.id
_entity.type
_entity.pdbx_description
1 polymer ?
#
loop_
_entity_poly.entity_id
_entity_poly.type
_entity_poly.pdbx_seq_one_letter_code
_entity_poly.pdbx_strand_id
1 'polypeptide(L)'
;MKAVTVSANSKALKDLLNRARRRDVILESEDGEQYVLARITNAQSFFIGDTDDFASEVELTRKNKRLMKFLDERGARAKKRKGASLA
;
A
#
# COMPACT_ATOMS: atom_id res chain seq x y z
N MET A 1 -0.87 -7.24 12.71
CA MET A 1 -1.68 -6.03 12.95
C MET A 1 -2.78 -6.36 13.95
N LYS A 2 -3.02 -5.50 14.95
CA LYS A 2 -4.14 -5.63 15.89
C LYS A 2 -5.24 -4.65 15.49
N ALA A 3 -6.47 -5.12 15.34
CA ALA A 3 -7.60 -4.25 15.07
C ALA A 3 -8.03 -3.51 16.34
N VAL A 4 -8.23 -2.20 16.25
CA VAL A 4 -8.76 -1.35 17.32
C VAL A 4 -10.05 -0.72 16.82
N THR A 5 -11.13 -0.91 17.57
CA THR A 5 -12.40 -0.23 17.30
C THR A 5 -12.31 1.20 17.84
N VAL A 6 -12.59 2.16 16.98
CA VAL A 6 -12.58 3.57 17.34
C VAL A 6 -13.99 4.14 17.39
N SER A 7 -14.24 5.04 18.33
CA SER A 7 -15.55 5.70 18.47
C SER A 7 -15.74 6.79 17.40
N ALA A 8 -16.94 6.87 16.83
CA ALA A 8 -17.33 7.87 15.85
C ALA A 8 -17.51 9.29 16.44
N ASN A 9 -17.40 9.44 17.76
CA ASN A 9 -17.66 10.70 18.46
C ASN A 9 -16.51 11.71 18.38
N SER A 10 -15.31 11.28 17.98
CA SER A 10 -14.20 12.20 17.73
C SER A 10 -14.38 12.92 16.40
N LYS A 11 -14.57 14.24 16.45
CA LYS A 11 -14.69 15.08 15.24
C LYS A 11 -13.45 14.98 14.35
N ALA A 12 -12.27 15.00 14.94
CA ALA A 12 -11.00 14.89 14.22
C ALA A 12 -10.88 13.52 13.52
N LEU A 13 -11.15 12.43 14.25
CA LEU A 13 -11.06 11.09 13.68
C LEU A 13 -12.10 10.87 12.57
N LYS A 14 -13.32 11.38 12.74
CA LYS A 14 -14.36 11.33 11.72
C LYS A 14 -13.95 12.07 10.44
N ASP A 15 -13.31 13.23 10.57
CA ASP A 15 -12.79 13.97 9.42
C ASP A 15 -11.70 13.18 8.69
N LEU A 16 -10.72 12.65 9.42
CA LEU A 16 -9.64 11.83 8.85
C LEU A 16 -10.18 10.59 8.13
N LEU A 17 -11.11 9.86 8.74
CA LEU A 17 -11.76 8.69 8.11
C LEU A 17 -12.55 9.07 6.85
N ASN A 18 -13.20 10.24 6.84
CA ASN A 18 -13.91 10.73 5.65
C ASN A 18 -12.94 11.11 4.51
N ARG A 19 -11.77 11.67 4.83
CA ARG A 19 -10.71 11.90 3.84
C ARG A 19 -10.19 10.57 3.28
N ALA A 20 -9.88 9.62 4.17
CA ALA A 20 -9.39 8.29 3.84
C ALA A 20 -10.38 7.45 2.99
N ARG A 21 -11.70 7.72 3.11
CA ARG A 21 -12.72 7.11 2.24
C ARG A 21 -12.59 7.52 0.78
N ARG A 22 -12.04 8.70 0.49
CA ARG A 22 -11.90 9.25 -0.87
C ARG A 22 -10.55 8.92 -1.49
N ARG A 23 -9.48 8.92 -0.69
CA ARG A 23 -8.11 8.60 -1.07
C ARG A 23 -7.28 8.28 0.17
N ASP A 24 -6.20 7.55 0.02
CA ASP A 24 -5.26 7.30 1.12
C ASP A 24 -4.65 8.62 1.62
N VAL A 25 -4.41 8.69 2.94
CA VAL A 25 -3.91 9.91 3.60
C VAL A 25 -2.64 9.58 4.39
N ILE A 26 -1.62 10.41 4.26
CA ILE A 26 -0.44 10.41 5.14
C ILE A 26 -0.73 11.39 6.29
N LEU A 27 -0.58 10.90 7.51
CA LEU A 27 -0.67 11.68 8.75
C LEU A 27 0.75 11.88 9.27
N GLU A 28 1.11 13.12 9.56
CA GLU A 28 2.39 13.47 10.17
C GLU A 28 2.10 13.99 11.59
N SER A 29 2.76 13.43 12.59
CA SER A 29 2.70 13.91 13.97
C SER A 29 3.71 15.03 14.22
N GLU A 30 3.57 15.71 15.35
CA GLU A 30 4.43 16.86 15.71
C GLU A 30 5.90 16.47 15.89
N ASP A 31 6.18 15.20 16.18
CA ASP A 31 7.52 14.62 16.27
C ASP A 31 8.10 14.20 14.90
N GLY A 32 7.34 14.36 13.82
CA GLY A 32 7.75 14.04 12.45
C GLY A 32 7.47 12.59 12.03
N GLU A 33 6.89 11.76 12.90
CA GLU A 33 6.52 10.39 12.54
C GLU A 33 5.35 10.38 11.53
N GLN A 34 5.43 9.50 10.54
CA GLN A 34 4.45 9.42 9.46
C GLN A 34 3.64 8.12 9.50
N TYR A 35 2.33 8.25 9.38
CA TYR A 35 1.37 7.15 9.40
C TYR A 35 0.50 7.17 8.15
N VAL A 36 0.06 5.99 7.70
CA VAL A 36 -0.88 5.86 6.57
C VAL A 36 -2.26 5.49 7.09
N LEU A 37 -3.26 6.27 6.70
CA LEU A 37 -4.68 5.94 6.87
C LEU A 37 -5.30 5.62 5.51
N ALA A 38 -5.59 4.34 5.31
CA ALA A 38 -6.16 3.80 4.08
C ALA A 38 -7.35 2.88 4.38
N ARG A 39 -8.32 2.83 3.46
CA ARG A 39 -9.47 1.93 3.60
C ARG A 39 -9.03 0.48 3.30
N ILE A 40 -9.31 -0.46 4.19
CA ILE A 40 -8.93 -1.89 4.06
C ILE A 40 -9.68 -2.62 2.91
N THR A 41 -10.40 -1.92 2.03
CA THR A 41 -11.13 -2.59 0.93
C THR A 41 -10.22 -3.21 -0.12
N ASN A 42 -8.94 -2.80 -0.22
CA ASN A 42 -7.97 -3.31 -1.21
C ASN A 42 -6.53 -3.44 -0.67
N ALA A 43 -6.32 -3.41 0.65
CA ALA A 43 -4.96 -3.31 1.20
C ALA A 43 -4.26 -4.69 1.26
N GLN A 44 -3.18 -4.85 0.48
CA GLN A 44 -2.10 -5.79 0.78
C GLN A 44 -0.90 -4.96 1.25
N SER A 45 -0.66 -4.95 2.55
CA SER A 45 0.51 -4.29 3.13
C SER A 45 1.67 -5.28 3.20
N PHE A 46 2.84 -4.84 2.77
CA PHE A 46 4.09 -5.58 2.85
C PHE A 46 5.01 -4.82 3.78
N PHE A 47 5.45 -5.48 4.85
CA PHE A 47 6.45 -4.90 5.74
C PHE A 47 7.81 -5.17 5.09
N ILE A 48 8.43 -4.10 4.61
CA ILE A 48 9.86 -4.05 4.34
C ILE A 48 10.46 -3.67 5.70
N GLY A 49 11.34 -4.51 6.24
CA GLY A 49 11.83 -4.33 7.60
C GLY A 49 12.77 -3.13 7.73
N ASP A 50 13.29 -2.90 8.93
CA ASP A 50 14.37 -1.92 9.15
C ASP A 50 15.74 -2.54 8.85
N THR A 51 15.80 -3.50 7.92
CA THR A 51 17.01 -4.29 7.68
C THR A 51 17.78 -3.68 6.53
N ASP A 52 19.09 -3.45 6.72
CA ASP A 52 19.97 -2.99 5.63
C ASP A 52 20.14 -4.02 4.49
N ASP A 53 19.52 -5.20 4.60
CA ASP A 53 19.56 -6.24 3.58
C ASP A 53 18.33 -6.21 2.67
N PHE A 54 18.38 -5.31 1.69
CA PHE A 54 17.41 -5.21 0.62
C PHE A 54 17.16 -6.55 -0.11
N ALA A 55 18.16 -7.44 -0.19
CA ALA A 55 17.98 -8.73 -0.85
C ALA A 55 16.99 -9.62 -0.07
N SER A 56 17.08 -9.63 1.26
CA SER A 56 16.13 -10.34 2.12
C SER A 56 14.71 -9.78 1.99
N GLU A 57 14.57 -8.46 1.85
CA GLU A 57 13.27 -7.79 1.68
C GLU A 57 12.62 -8.09 0.32
N VAL A 58 13.45 -8.13 -0.73
CA VAL A 58 13.02 -8.55 -2.07
C VAL A 58 12.54 -10.00 -2.05
N GLU A 59 13.25 -10.90 -1.37
CA GLU A 59 12.85 -12.30 -1.27
C GLU A 59 11.56 -12.49 -0.46
N LEU A 60 11.38 -11.73 0.63
CA LEU A 60 10.12 -11.72 1.39
C LEU A 60 8.95 -11.23 0.52
N THR A 61 9.18 -10.19 -0.28
CA THR A 61 8.16 -9.67 -1.21
C THR A 61 7.84 -10.68 -2.32
N ARG A 62 8.85 -11.35 -2.88
CA ARG A 62 8.70 -12.37 -3.93
C ARG A 62 7.92 -13.61 -3.49
N LYS A 63 7.93 -13.94 -2.20
CA LYS A 63 7.11 -15.04 -1.65
C LYS A 63 5.60 -14.80 -1.82
N ASN A 64 5.15 -13.56 -2.03
CA ASN A 64 3.74 -13.30 -2.34
C ASN A 64 3.42 -13.63 -3.80
N LYS A 65 3.03 -14.90 -4.03
CA LYS A 65 2.66 -15.43 -5.36
C LYS A 65 1.53 -14.66 -6.05
N ARG A 66 0.58 -14.08 -5.30
CA ARG A 66 -0.53 -13.31 -5.87
C ARG A 66 -0.04 -11.97 -6.42
N LEU A 67 0.81 -11.27 -5.67
CA LEU A 67 1.45 -10.03 -6.12
C LEU A 67 2.33 -10.31 -7.34
N MET A 68 3.20 -11.33 -7.29
CA MET A 68 4.09 -11.66 -8.40
C MET A 68 3.32 -11.97 -9.68
N LYS A 69 2.27 -12.80 -9.60
CA LYS A 69 1.40 -13.08 -10.74
C LYS A 69 0.75 -11.81 -11.33
N PHE A 70 0.26 -10.92 -10.47
CA PHE A 70 -0.32 -9.65 -10.92
C PHE A 70 0.72 -8.77 -11.64
N LEU A 71 1.94 -8.70 -11.12
CA LEU A 71 3.05 -7.95 -11.72
C LEU A 71 3.45 -8.54 -13.08
N ASP A 72 3.54 -9.87 -13.19
CA ASP A 72 3.85 -10.57 -14.45
C ASP A 72 2.80 -10.27 -15.53
N GLU A 73 1.52 -10.41 -15.19
CA GLU A 73 0.41 -10.12 -16.11
C GLU A 73 0.39 -8.65 -16.56
N ARG A 74 0.76 -7.72 -15.67
CA ARG A 74 0.86 -6.30 -15.99
C ARG A 74 2.07 -6.01 -16.88
N GLY A 75 3.21 -6.64 -16.61
CA GLY A 75 4.43 -6.52 -17.40
C GLY A 75 4.23 -7.03 -18.84
N ALA A 76 3.57 -8.18 -19.00
CA ALA A 76 3.23 -8.73 -20.31
C ALA A 76 2.32 -7.78 -21.12
N ARG A 77 1.32 -7.17 -20.47
CA ARG A 77 0.43 -6.18 -21.09
C ARG A 77 1.18 -4.92 -21.52
N ALA A 78 2.13 -4.42 -20.72
CA ALA A 78 2.94 -3.25 -21.06
C ALA A 78 3.84 -3.50 -22.28
N LYS A 79 4.45 -4.69 -22.38
CA LYS A 79 5.27 -5.09 -23.54
C LYS A 79 4.44 -5.17 -24.82
N LYS A 80 3.23 -5.75 -24.77
CA LYS A 80 2.31 -5.81 -25.91
C LYS A 80 1.90 -4.42 -26.42
N ARG A 81 1.65 -3.46 -25.52
CA ARG A 81 1.29 -2.08 -25.90
C ARG A 81 2.46 -1.31 -26.55
N LYS A 82 3.69 -1.53 -26.12
CA LYS A 82 4.89 -0.94 -26.76
C LYS A 82 5.16 -1.55 -28.14
N GLY A 83 4.94 -2.85 -28.32
CA GLY A 83 5.07 -3.49 -29.64
C GLY A 83 4.01 -3.04 -30.65
N ALA A 84 2.80 -2.70 -30.18
CA ALA A 84 1.71 -2.21 -31.02
C ALA A 84 1.80 -0.71 -31.38
N SER A 85 2.68 0.07 -30.74
CA SER A 85 2.92 1.47 -31.12
C SER A 85 4.14 1.67 -32.02
N LEU A 86 4.80 0.57 -32.42
CA LEU A 86 5.97 0.53 -33.29
C LEU A 86 5.67 -0.21 -34.62
N ALA A 87 4.41 -0.53 -34.88
CA ALA A 87 3.88 -1.11 -36.12
C ALA A 87 2.78 -0.21 -36.67
#